data_AF-A0A392T3L0-F1
#
_entry.id   AF-A0A392T3L0-F1
#
_cell.length_a   1.000
_cell.length_b   1.000
_cell.length_c   1.000
_cell.angle_alpha   90.00
_cell.angle_beta   90.00
_cell.angle_gamma   90.00
#
_symmetry.space_group_name_H-M   'P 1'
#
loop_
_entity.id
_entity.type
_entity.pdbx_description
1 polymer ?
#
loop_
_entity_poly.entity_id
_entity_poly.type
_entity_poly.pdbx_seq_one_letter_code
_entity_poly.pdbx_strand_id
1 'polypeptide(L)'
;KYALQQKLVVDLEVTEAKLADVVQERDTLLATFKGLEDRVRVLQEKLKEGEGKSAEDVVTAEERAVDRAGVYVGLSRAMLVSKIFELNDTMLET
;
A
#
# COMPACT_ATOMS: atom_id res chain seq x y z
N LYS A 1 33.99 -15.08 -50.46
CA LYS A 1 33.12 -13.87 -50.45
C LYS A 1 31.66 -14.23 -50.14
N TYR A 2 31.04 -15.15 -50.90
CA TYR A 2 29.63 -15.52 -50.73
C TYR A 2 29.27 -16.15 -49.36
N ALA A 3 30.06 -17.09 -48.84
CA ALA A 3 29.79 -17.74 -47.55
C ALA A 3 29.79 -16.77 -46.35
N LEU A 4 30.69 -15.77 -46.36
CA LEU A 4 30.73 -14.73 -45.32
C LEU A 4 29.48 -13.83 -45.38
N GLN A 5 28.98 -13.54 -46.58
CA GLN A 5 27.75 -12.76 -46.76
C GLN A 5 26.52 -13.53 -46.28
N GLN A 6 26.41 -14.83 -46.60
CA GLN A 6 25.31 -15.67 -46.10
C GLN A 6 25.30 -15.75 -44.58
N LYS A 7 26.47 -15.96 -43.95
CA LYS A 7 26.57 -15.99 -42.49
C LYS A 7 26.13 -14.66 -41.87
N LEU A 8 26.58 -13.53 -42.43
CA LEU A 8 26.18 -12.21 -41.95
C LEU A 8 24.67 -11.99 -42.05
N VAL A 9 24.04 -12.42 -43.14
CA VAL A 9 22.57 -12.31 -43.30
C VAL A 9 21.84 -13.10 -42.21
N VAL A 10 22.24 -14.35 -41.98
CA VAL A 10 21.62 -15.20 -40.93
C VAL A 10 21.83 -14.59 -39.54
N ASP A 11 23.04 -14.11 -39.25
CA ASP A 11 23.33 -13.46 -37.96
C ASP A 11 22.46 -12.20 -37.77
N LEU A 12 22.28 -11.40 -38.83
CA LEU A 12 21.41 -10.22 -38.80
C LEU A 12 19.94 -10.59 -38.54
N GLU A 13 19.40 -11.57 -39.26
CA GLU A 13 18.02 -12.06 -39.06
C GLU A 13 17.79 -12.52 -37.61
N VAL A 14 18.74 -13.24 -37.03
CA VAL A 14 18.68 -13.68 -35.63
C VAL A 14 18.72 -12.48 -34.67
N THR A 15 19.56 -11.49 -34.94
CA THR A 15 19.62 -10.28 -34.09
C THR A 15 18.36 -9.43 -34.20
N GLU A 16 17.75 -9.33 -35.39
CA GLU A 16 16.50 -8.61 -35.61
C GLU A 16 15.33 -9.28 -34.88
N ALA A 17 15.26 -10.61 -34.91
CA ALA A 17 14.27 -11.37 -34.14
C ALA A 17 14.41 -11.11 -32.63
N LYS A 18 15.62 -11.21 -32.09
CA LYS A 18 15.89 -10.92 -30.66
C LYS A 18 15.57 -9.48 -30.29
N LEU A 19 15.84 -8.53 -31.18
CA LEU A 19 15.51 -7.13 -30.95
C LEU A 19 13.99 -6.93 -30.86
N ALA A 20 13.22 -7.60 -31.71
CA ALA A 20 11.76 -7.55 -31.65
C ALA A 20 11.22 -8.09 -30.32
N ASP A 21 11.76 -9.22 -29.84
CA ASP A 21 11.38 -9.81 -28.55
C ASP A 21 11.67 -8.84 -27.38
N VAL A 22 12.89 -8.28 -27.33
CA VAL A 22 13.28 -7.31 -26.28
C VAL A 22 12.43 -6.05 -26.32
N VAL A 23 12.06 -5.57 -27.51
CA VAL A 23 11.17 -4.42 -27.67
C VAL A 23 9.78 -4.72 -27.10
N GLN A 24 9.23 -5.91 -27.38
CA GLN A 24 7.93 -6.33 -26.87
C GLN A 24 7.93 -6.47 -25.34
N GLU A 25 8.98 -7.07 -24.78
CA GLU A 25 9.16 -7.18 -23.32
C GLU A 25 9.24 -5.81 -22.66
N ARG A 26 10.05 -4.90 -23.22
CA ARG A 26 10.17 -3.52 -22.75
C ARG A 26 8.82 -2.81 -22.75
N ASP A 27 8.05 -2.93 -23.82
CA ASP A 27 6.76 -2.24 -23.94
C ASP A 27 5.74 -2.80 -22.95
N THR A 28 5.77 -4.10 -22.70
CA THR A 28 4.96 -4.75 -21.66
C THR A 28 5.35 -4.24 -20.27
N LEU A 29 6.64 -4.16 -19.96
CA LEU A 29 7.15 -3.62 -18.70
C LEU A 29 6.82 -2.13 -18.51
N LEU A 30 6.89 -1.34 -19.58
CA LEU A 30 6.51 0.07 -19.53
C LEU A 30 5.03 0.25 -19.20
N ALA A 31 4.16 -0.60 -19.73
CA ALA A 31 2.74 -0.57 -19.41
C ALA A 31 2.47 -0.92 -17.94
N THR A 32 3.14 -1.94 -17.40
CA THR A 32 2.99 -2.32 -15.98
C THR A 32 3.56 -1.26 -15.05
N PHE A 33 4.68 -0.65 -15.39
CA PHE A 33 5.30 0.43 -14.63
C PHE A 33 4.36 1.63 -14.50
N LYS A 34 3.77 2.10 -15.61
CA LYS A 34 2.77 3.20 -15.59
C LYS A 34 1.58 2.87 -14.69
N GLY A 35 1.06 1.66 -14.77
CA GLY A 35 -0.03 1.21 -13.90
C GLY A 35 0.34 1.20 -12.41
N LEU A 36 1.59 0.88 -12.08
CA LEU A 36 2.09 0.96 -10.70
C LEU A 36 2.28 2.41 -10.25
N GLU A 37 2.83 3.29 -11.09
CA GLU A 37 2.96 4.72 -10.79
C GLU A 37 1.61 5.36 -10.47
N ASP A 38 0.56 5.06 -11.24
CA ASP A 38 -0.78 5.56 -10.98
C ASP A 38 -1.34 5.03 -9.65
N ARG A 39 -1.12 3.76 -9.33
CA ARG A 39 -1.53 3.18 -8.03
C ARG A 39 -0.81 3.83 -6.86
N VAL A 40 0.50 4.08 -7.00
CA VAL A 40 1.29 4.77 -5.98
C VAL A 40 0.75 6.19 -5.77
N ARG A 41 0.42 6.91 -6.84
CA ARG A 41 -0.19 8.26 -6.76
C ARG A 41 -1.50 8.24 -5.97
N VAL A 42 -2.41 7.31 -6.31
CA VAL A 42 -3.70 7.16 -5.59
C VAL A 42 -3.49 6.83 -4.11
N LEU A 43 -2.53 5.96 -3.78
CA LEU A 43 -2.25 5.62 -2.38
C LEU A 43 -1.66 6.80 -1.61
N GLN A 44 -0.79 7.61 -2.24
CA GLN A 44 -0.25 8.83 -1.64
C GLN A 44 -1.35 9.87 -1.38
N GLU A 45 -2.32 10.02 -2.27
CA GLU A 45 -3.48 10.90 -2.06
C GLU A 45 -4.31 10.43 -0.85
N LYS A 46 -4.62 9.14 -0.77
CA LYS A 46 -5.35 8.56 0.38
C LYS A 46 -4.61 8.73 1.70
N LEU A 47 -3.29 8.60 1.69
CA LEU A 47 -2.49 8.83 2.89
C LEU A 47 -2.58 10.29 3.34
N LYS A 48 -2.46 11.25 2.41
CA LYS A 48 -2.64 12.69 2.72
C LYS A 48 -4.04 13.01 3.26
N GLU A 49 -5.08 12.40 2.69
CA GLU A 49 -6.46 12.54 3.20
C GLU A 49 -6.62 11.96 4.62
N GLY A 50 -5.88 10.90 4.94
CA GLY A 50 -5.84 10.28 6.27
C GLY A 50 -5.03 11.07 7.29
N GLU A 51 -3.92 11.69 6.87
CA GLU A 51 -3.04 12.50 7.74
C GLU A 51 -3.72 13.74 8.31
N GLY A 52 -4.74 14.28 7.65
CA GLY A 52 -5.58 15.36 8.17
C GLY A 52 -6.53 14.93 9.31
N LYS A 53 -6.61 13.64 9.61
CA LYS A 53 -7.35 13.09 10.76
C LYS A 53 -6.31 12.62 11.78
N SER A 54 -5.75 13.55 12.55
CA SER A 54 -4.81 13.17 13.61
C SER A 54 -5.49 12.18 14.56
N ALA A 55 -4.73 11.24 15.15
CA ALA A 55 -5.30 10.32 16.15
C ALA A 55 -5.90 11.07 17.37
N GLU A 56 -5.51 12.33 17.58
CA GLU A 56 -6.07 13.24 18.57
C GLU A 56 -7.44 13.80 18.15
N ASP A 57 -7.72 13.97 16.85
CA ASP A 57 -9.04 14.34 16.32
C ASP A 57 -10.05 13.18 16.31
N VAL A 58 -9.58 11.95 16.52
CA VAL A 58 -10.46 10.77 16.66
C VAL A 58 -11.16 10.77 18.02
N VAL A 59 -10.50 11.29 19.07
CA VAL A 59 -11.08 11.39 20.41
C VAL A 59 -11.93 12.65 20.48
N THR A 60 -13.24 12.46 20.46
CA THR A 60 -14.25 13.53 20.54
C THR A 60 -14.12 14.33 21.85
N ALA A 61 -14.64 15.57 21.85
CA ALA A 61 -14.64 16.40 23.06
C ALA A 61 -15.43 15.73 24.19
N GLU A 62 -16.48 14.98 23.84
CA GLU A 62 -17.29 14.17 24.73
C GLU A 62 -16.46 13.04 25.37
N GLU A 63 -15.68 12.30 24.59
CA GLU A 63 -14.80 11.24 25.11
C GLU A 63 -13.73 11.82 26.05
N ARG A 64 -13.13 12.97 25.72
CA ARG A 64 -12.18 13.66 26.61
C ARG A 64 -12.83 14.13 27.92
N ALA A 65 -14.11 14.51 27.87
CA ALA A 65 -14.83 14.96 29.05
C ALA A 65 -15.12 13.80 30.03
N VAL A 66 -15.41 12.62 29.50
CA VAL A 66 -15.69 11.39 30.27
C VAL A 66 -14.39 10.74 30.76
N ASP A 67 -13.33 10.72 29.95
CA ASP A 67 -12.00 10.19 30.31
C ASP A 67 -10.99 11.31 30.56
N ARG A 68 -11.25 12.12 31.58
CA ARG A 68 -10.42 13.30 31.90
C ARG A 68 -9.00 12.93 32.33
N ALA A 69 -8.80 11.72 32.84
CA ALA A 69 -7.49 11.19 33.23
C ALA A 69 -6.75 10.50 32.07
N GLY A 70 -7.40 10.34 30.90
CA GLY A 70 -6.80 9.71 29.73
C GLY A 70 -6.51 8.21 29.91
N VAL A 71 -7.27 7.52 30.76
CA VAL A 71 -7.07 6.10 31.11
C VAL A 71 -7.29 5.19 29.90
N TYR A 72 -8.17 5.59 28.99
CA TYR A 72 -8.57 4.81 27.82
C TYR A 72 -7.89 5.28 26.54
N VAL A 73 -7.19 6.42 26.59
CA VAL A 73 -6.43 6.96 25.45
C VAL A 73 -5.37 5.95 25.02
N GLY A 74 -5.34 5.65 23.73
CA GLY A 74 -4.35 4.73 23.13
C GLY A 74 -4.62 3.24 23.39
N LEU A 75 -5.69 2.87 24.10
CA LEU A 75 -6.07 1.46 24.22
C LEU A 75 -6.55 0.91 22.88
N SER A 76 -6.11 -0.31 22.57
CA SER A 76 -6.67 -1.04 21.43
C SER A 76 -8.14 -1.40 21.70
N ARG A 77 -8.91 -1.62 20.63
CA ARG A 77 -10.31 -2.06 20.75
C ARG A 77 -10.47 -3.31 21.62
N ALA A 78 -9.53 -4.26 21.55
CA ALA A 78 -9.56 -5.46 22.37
C ALA A 78 -9.40 -5.14 23.86
N MET A 79 -8.48 -4.22 24.21
CA MET A 79 -8.24 -3.81 25.59
C MET A 79 -9.44 -3.06 26.19
N LEU A 80 -10.08 -2.19 25.40
CA LEU A 80 -11.32 -1.52 25.82
C LEU A 80 -12.44 -2.53 26.12
N VAL A 81 -12.60 -3.53 25.25
CA VAL A 81 -13.59 -4.59 25.44
C VAL A 81 -13.29 -5.39 26.73
N SER A 82 -12.04 -5.79 26.98
CA SER A 82 -11.67 -6.45 28.23
C SER A 82 -12.01 -5.61 29.45
N LYS A 83 -11.72 -4.30 29.41
CA LYS A 83 -11.99 -3.38 30.52
C LYS A 83 -13.48 -3.23 30.82
N ILE A 84 -14.33 -3.24 29.78
CA ILE A 84 -15.79 -3.21 29.94
C ILE A 84 -16.26 -4.45 30.68
N PHE A 85 -15.75 -5.64 30.33
CA PHE A 85 -16.10 -6.88 31.02
C PHE A 85 -15.64 -6.87 32.48
N GLU A 86 -14.40 -6.45 32.75
CA GLU A 86 -13.90 -6.31 34.13
C GLU A 86 -14.79 -5.40 34.98
N LEU A 87 -15.19 -4.24 34.45
CA LEU A 87 -16.07 -3.31 35.16
C LEU A 87 -17.46 -3.92 35.38
N ASN A 88 -18.01 -4.58 34.37
CA ASN A 88 -19.32 -5.22 34.47
C ASN A 88 -19.34 -6.31 35.54
N ASP A 89 -18.27 -7.10 35.65
CA ASP A 89 -18.13 -8.13 36.69
C ASP A 89 -18.07 -7.51 38.09
N THR A 90 -17.29 -6.44 38.27
CA THR A 90 -17.23 -5.73 39.57
C THR A 90 -18.55 -5.07 39.99
N MET A 91 -19.41 -4.69 39.03
CA MET A 91 -20.71 -4.09 39.33
C MET A 91 -21.78 -5.12 39.69
N LEU A 92 -21.62 -6.37 39.26
CA LEU A 92 -22.54 -7.48 39.58
C LEU A 92 -22.26 -8.12 40.94
N GLU A 93 -21.11 -7.81 41.56
CA GLU A 93 -20.69 -8.31 42.88
C GLU A 93 -21.14 -7.42 44.06
N THR A 94 -21.87 -6.33 43.81
CA THR A 94 -22.46 -5.40 44.80
C THR A 94 -23.97 -5.45 44.86
#